data_AF-A0A1H7KBH5-F1
#
_entry.id   AF-A0A1H7KBH5-F1
#
_cell.length_a   1.000
_cell.length_b   1.000
_cell.length_c   1.000
_cell.angle_alpha   90.00
_cell.angle_beta   90.00
_cell.angle_gamma   90.00
#
_symmetry.space_group_name_H-M   'P 1'
#
loop_
_entity.id
_entity.type
_entity.pdbx_description
1 polymer ?
#
loop_
_entity_poly.entity_id
_entity_poly.type
_entity_poly.pdbx_seq_one_letter_code
_entity_poly.pdbx_strand_id
1 'polypeptide(L)' 'MKIQLHNWWELKKRLQKRYSHLSEEDLTYEYGKEQELIVRLQKKTGTSHDDMVRIIKSFQVAYLQHELL' A
#
# COMPACT_ATOMS: atom_id res chain seq x y z
N MET A 1 9.13 -1.06 13.52
CA MET A 1 9.54 -1.36 12.13
C MET A 1 9.29 -0.13 11.27
N LYS A 2 10.30 0.46 10.60
CA LYS A 2 10.10 1.62 9.72
C LYS A 2 9.72 1.13 8.32
N ILE A 3 8.47 1.35 7.91
CA ILE A 3 8.02 1.11 6.53
C ILE A 3 8.21 2.42 5.79
N GLN A 4 8.90 2.38 4.66
CA GLN A 4 9.04 3.53 3.76
C GLN A 4 8.38 3.18 2.43
N LEU A 5 7.39 3.98 2.05
CA LEU A 5 6.66 3.79 0.80
C LEU A 5 7.41 4.42 -0.37
N HIS A 6 8.40 3.68 -0.89
CA HIS A 6 9.01 4.00 -2.17
C HIS A 6 8.00 3.70 -3.29
N ASN A 7 7.81 4.66 -4.19
CA ASN A 7 6.91 4.58 -5.35
C ASN A 7 5.43 4.34 -5.01
N TRP A 8 4.88 5.19 -4.15
CA TRP A 8 3.46 5.20 -3.77
C TRP A 8 2.49 5.10 -4.96
N TRP A 9 2.76 5.77 -6.08
CA TRP A 9 1.83 5.81 -7.23
C TRP A 9 1.54 4.41 -7.81
N GLU A 10 2.57 3.56 -7.90
CA GLU A 10 2.42 2.20 -8.40
C GLU A 10 1.75 1.29 -7.37
N LEU A 11 2.05 1.50 -6.08
CA LEU A 11 1.34 0.84 -5.00
C LEU A 11 -0.16 1.20 -5.01
N LYS A 12 -0.51 2.48 -5.21
CA LYS A 12 -1.89 2.97 -5.35
C LYS A 12 -2.62 2.22 -6.46
N LYS A 13 -2.03 2.11 -7.66
CA LYS A 13 -2.64 1.37 -8.78
C LYS A 13 -2.88 -0.10 -8.45
N ARG A 14 -1.91 -0.76 -7.80
CA ARG A 14 -2.04 -2.18 -7.40
C ARG A 14 -3.12 -2.38 -6.33
N LEU A 15 -3.21 -1.46 -5.38
CA LEU A 15 -4.26 -1.47 -4.36
C LEU A 15 -5.64 -1.23 -4.98
N GLN A 16 -5.80 -0.31 -5.94
CA GLN A 16 -7.07 -0.11 -6.66
C GLN A 16 -7.50 -1.35 -7.44
N LYS A 17 -6.55 -2.01 -8.13
CA LYS A 17 -6.83 -3.26 -8.85
C LYS A 17 -7.26 -4.39 -7.92
N ARG A 18 -6.65 -4.48 -6.72
CA ARG A 18 -6.94 -5.53 -5.73
C ARG A 18 -8.23 -5.26 -4.95
N TYR A 19 -8.51 -4.00 -4.65
CA TYR A 19 -9.61 -3.57 -3.82
C TYR A 19 -10.42 -2.51 -4.58
N SER A 20 -11.36 -2.98 -5.40
CA SER A 20 -12.18 -2.14 -6.28
C SER A 20 -13.10 -1.16 -5.51
N HIS A 21 -13.30 -1.38 -4.22
CA HIS A 21 -14.12 -0.54 -3.34
C HIS A 21 -13.34 0.57 -2.65
N LEU A 22 -12.01 0.63 -2.80
CA LEU A 22 -11.20 1.73 -2.25
C LEU A 22 -11.34 2.97 -3.14
N SER A 23 -11.76 4.07 -2.55
CA SER A 23 -11.84 5.36 -3.22
C SER A 23 -10.46 6.02 -3.33
N GLU A 24 -10.35 7.07 -4.15
CA GLU A 24 -9.12 7.86 -4.24
C GLU A 24 -8.72 8.49 -2.90
N GLU A 25 -9.70 8.92 -2.10
CA GLU A 25 -9.50 9.44 -0.74
C GLU A 25 -8.87 8.38 0.19
N ASP A 26 -9.35 7.13 0.11
CA ASP A 26 -8.81 6.02 0.91
C ASP A 26 -7.35 5.72 0.55
N LEU A 27 -6.96 6.05 -0.68
CA LEU A 27 -5.63 5.90 -1.25
C LEU A 27 -4.87 7.23 -1.29
N THR A 28 -5.18 8.14 -0.37
CA THR A 28 -4.38 9.36 -0.18
C THR A 28 -3.23 9.08 0.76
N TYR A 29 -2.01 9.31 0.28
CA TYR A 29 -0.77 9.15 1.03
C TYR A 29 0.01 10.45 1.03
N GLU A 30 0.52 10.82 2.21
CA GLU A 30 1.49 11.90 2.38
C GLU A 30 2.80 11.29 2.88
N TYR A 31 3.93 11.82 2.39
CA TYR A 31 5.25 11.34 2.77
C TYR A 31 5.44 11.37 4.30
N GLY A 32 5.85 10.25 4.88
CA GLY A 32 6.02 10.10 6.34
C GLY A 32 4.76 9.71 7.11
N LYS A 33 3.60 9.60 6.45
CA LYS A 33 2.33 9.14 7.03
C LYS A 33 1.99 7.68 6.69
N GLU A 34 3.01 6.82 6.57
CA GLU A 34 2.82 5.41 6.20
C GLU A 34 1.90 4.68 7.20
N GLN A 35 2.03 4.97 8.49
CA GLN A 35 1.20 4.36 9.53
C GLN A 35 -0.28 4.74 9.39
N GLU A 36 -0.58 6.01 9.10
CA GLU A 36 -1.95 6.48 8.93
C GLU A 36 -2.62 5.83 7.72
N LEU A 37 -1.89 5.74 6.60
CA LEU A 37 -2.36 5.05 5.41
C LEU A 37 -2.64 3.57 5.71
N ILE A 38 -1.73 2.89 6.38
CA ILE A 38 -1.87 1.48 6.74
C ILE A 38 -3.11 1.25 7.61
N VAL A 39 -3.31 2.06 8.65
CA VAL A 39 -4.48 1.98 9.53
C VAL A 39 -5.78 2.27 8.77
N ARG A 40 -5.79 3.27 7.89
CA ARG A 40 -6.97 3.59 7.05
C ARG A 40 -7.34 2.41 6.18
N LEU A 41 -6.36 1.85 5.49
CA LEU A 41 -6.62 0.77 4.56
C LEU A 41 -7.09 -0.50 5.31
N GLN A 42 -6.52 -0.84 6.47
CA GLN A 42 -7.01 -1.95 7.30
C GLN A 42 -8.50 -1.82 7.63
N LYS A 43 -8.95 -0.62 8.03
CA LYS A 43 -10.37 -0.36 8.32
C LYS A 43 -11.26 -0.55 7.10
N LYS A 44 -10.77 -0.19 5.91
CA LYS A 44 -11.53 -0.27 4.65
C LYS A 44 -11.51 -1.65 4.01
N THR A 45 -10.44 -2.41 4.19
CA THR A 45 -10.28 -3.76 3.62
C THR A 45 -10.69 -4.87 4.58
N GLY A 46 -10.82 -4.57 5.89
CA GLY A 46 -11.06 -5.57 6.92
C GLY A 46 -9.87 -6.48 7.20
N THR A 47 -8.67 -6.14 6.69
CA THR A 47 -7.46 -6.97 6.85
C THR A 47 -6.76 -6.70 8.17
N SER A 48 -6.07 -7.71 8.71
CA SER A 48 -5.20 -7.54 9.86
C SER A 48 -4.03 -6.58 9.55
N HIS A 49 -3.40 -6.06 10.60
CA HIS A 49 -2.25 -5.17 10.43
C HIS A 49 -1.09 -5.85 9.70
N ASP A 50 -0.74 -7.06 10.13
CA ASP A 50 0.35 -7.84 9.54
C ASP A 50 0.07 -8.23 8.09
N ASP A 51 -1.16 -8.59 7.74
CA ASP A 51 -1.53 -8.89 6.36
C ASP A 51 -1.39 -7.66 5.48
N MET A 52 -1.83 -6.50 5.96
CA MET A 52 -1.74 -5.29 5.16
C MET A 52 -0.28 -4.87 4.90
N VAL A 53 0.55 -4.95 5.95
CA VAL A 53 1.99 -4.72 5.83
C VAL A 53 2.62 -5.72 4.86
N ARG A 54 2.22 -6.99 4.91
CA ARG A 54 2.71 -8.03 3.99
C ARG A 54 2.33 -7.76 2.54
N ILE A 55 1.10 -7.32 2.29
CA ILE A 55 0.61 -6.96 0.95
C ILE A 55 1.41 -5.79 0.39
N ILE A 56 1.60 -4.73 1.18
CA ILE A 56 2.39 -3.56 0.78
C ILE A 56 3.83 -3.96 0.45
N LYS A 57 4.48 -4.72 1.33
CA LYS A 57 5.86 -5.22 1.11
C LYS A 57 5.96 -6.10 -0.14
N SER A 58 5.00 -7.00 -0.35
CA SER A 58 4.96 -7.88 -1.51
C SER A 58 4.91 -7.07 -2.81
N PHE A 59 4.10 -6.02 -2.86
CA PHE A 59 4.03 -5.15 -4.02
C PHE A 59 5.30 -4.32 -4.25
N GLN A 60 5.96 -3.86 -3.18
CA GLN A 60 7.22 -3.14 -3.29
C GLN A 60 8.34 -4.04 -3.82
N VAL A 61 8.45 -5.28 -3.34
CA VAL A 61 9.45 -6.24 -3.83
C VAL A 61 9.20 -6.58 -5.30
N ALA A 62 7.95 -6.85 -5.67
CA ALA A 62 7.59 -7.14 -7.06
C ALA A 62 7.88 -5.95 -8.01
N TYR A 63 7.81 -4.72 -7.52
CA TYR A 63 8.16 -3.54 -8.30
C TYR A 63 9.68 -3.40 -8.50
N LEU A 64 10.46 -3.56 -7.43
CA LEU A 64 11.93 -3.50 -7.51
C LEU A 64 12.48 -4.57 -8.46
N GLN A 65 11.89 -5.77 -8.50
CA GLN A 65 12.29 -6.82 -9.43
C GLN A 65 11.97 -6.50 -10.90
N HIS A 66 10.95 -5.69 -11.16
CA HIS A 66 10.57 -5.29 -12.52
C HIS A 66 11.40 -4.11 -13.06
N GLU A 67 11.92 -3.23 -12.20
CA GLU A 67 12.83 -2.15 -12.60
C GLU A 67 14.28 -2.60 -12.84
N LEU A 68 14.64 -3.81 -12.39
CA LEU A 68 15.98 -4.40 -12.54
C LEU A 68 16.15 -5.27 -13.80
N LEU A 69 15.18 -5.23 -14.71
CA LEU A 69 15.18 -5.92 -16.02
C LEU A 69 15.12 -4.89 -17.15
#